data_AF-A0A9D2T9L0-F1
#
_entry.id   AF-A0A9D2T9L0-F1
#
_cell.length_a   1.000
_cell.length_b   1.000
_cell.length_c   1.000
_cell.angle_alpha   90.00
_cell.angle_beta   90.00
_cell.angle_gamma   90.00
#
_symmetry.space_group_name_H-M   'P 1'
#
loop_
_entity.id
_entity.type
_entity.pdbx_description
1 polymer ?
#
loop_
_entity_poly.entity_id
_entity_poly.type
_entity_poly.pdbx_seq_one_letter_code
_entity_poly.pdbx_strand_id
1 'polypeptide(L)'
;MNEYSEECILTFLKEQGKLFSEPVAETVEEAEAFLEDCMAVVVDSLKEVRDYFDENGMDVDGMTLEEIADASEVFALPDGRYLIVEG
;
A
#
# COMPACT_ATOMS: atom_id res chain seq x y z
N MET A 1 13.03 4.52 -15.07
CA MET A 1 11.58 4.26 -15.01
C MET A 1 11.28 4.34 -13.54
N ASN A 2 10.37 5.22 -13.14
CA ASN A 2 9.94 5.29 -11.75
C ASN A 2 9.22 3.97 -11.45
N GLU A 3 9.57 3.29 -10.35
CA GLU A 3 8.95 2.02 -9.98
C GLU A 3 7.46 2.19 -9.66
N TYR A 4 7.11 3.38 -9.16
CA TYR A 4 5.74 3.77 -8.84
C TYR A 4 5.24 4.87 -9.79
N SER A 5 3.93 4.86 -10.04
CA SER A 5 3.29 5.98 -10.72
C SER A 5 3.18 7.18 -9.79
N GLU A 6 3.14 8.40 -10.35
CA GLU A 6 2.93 9.62 -9.57
C GLU A 6 1.63 9.56 -8.75
N GLU A 7 0.56 8.97 -9.28
CA GLU A 7 -0.70 8.78 -8.56
C GLU A 7 -0.56 7.85 -7.34
N CYS A 8 0.29 6.82 -7.45
CA CYS A 8 0.60 5.90 -6.35
C CYS A 8 1.32 6.62 -5.22
N ILE A 9 2.36 7.39 -5.56
CA ILE A 9 3.15 8.16 -4.60
C ILE A 9 2.29 9.22 -3.90
N LEU A 10 1.47 9.95 -4.66
CA LEU A 10 0.56 10.96 -4.11
C LEU A 10 -0.52 10.36 -3.22
N THR A 11 -1.05 9.19 -3.57
CA THR A 11 -2.01 8.46 -2.72
C THR A 11 -1.38 8.10 -1.38
N PHE A 12 -0.17 7.52 -1.39
CA PHE A 12 0.56 7.21 -0.17
C PHE A 12 0.83 8.48 0.65
N LEU A 13 1.40 9.53 0.05
CA LEU A 13 1.74 10.76 0.76
C LEU A 13 0.53 11.40 1.47
N LYS A 14 -0.66 11.31 0.86
CA LYS A 14 -1.91 11.83 1.43
C LYS A 14 -2.50 10.94 2.52
N GLU A 15 -2.36 9.63 2.39
CA GLU A 15 -3.03 8.65 3.25
C GLU A 15 -2.10 7.94 4.24
N GLN A 16 -0.80 8.24 4.24
CA GLN A 16 0.22 7.62 5.11
C GLN A 16 -0.17 7.65 6.59
N GLY A 17 -1.00 8.62 7.00
CA GLY A 17 -1.53 8.73 8.37
C GLY A 17 -2.43 7.56 8.82
N LYS A 18 -2.87 6.68 7.91
CA LYS A 18 -3.60 5.46 8.28
C LYS A 18 -2.67 4.32 8.74
N LEU A 19 -1.40 4.37 8.32
CA LEU A 19 -0.36 3.38 8.65
C LEU A 19 0.58 3.92 9.73
N PHE A 20 1.00 5.19 9.60
CA PHE A 20 1.94 5.84 10.49
C PHE A 20 1.28 6.95 11.30
N SER A 21 1.60 7.05 12.60
CA SER A 21 1.07 8.13 13.45
C SER A 21 1.69 9.49 13.17
N GLU A 22 2.87 9.52 12.55
CA GLU A 22 3.60 10.71 12.12
C GLU A 22 3.94 10.60 10.63
N PRO A 23 3.99 11.71 9.88
CA PRO A 23 4.35 11.66 8.47
C PRO A 23 5.79 11.15 8.30
N VAL A 24 5.95 10.08 7.51
CA VAL A 24 7.25 9.52 7.13
C VAL A 24 7.84 10.22 5.90
N ALA A 25 7.01 10.93 5.13
CA ALA A 25 7.40 11.73 3.99
C ALA A 25 6.59 13.03 3.91
N GLU A 26 7.22 14.14 3.48
CA GLU A 26 6.56 15.43 3.26
C GLU A 26 6.51 15.82 1.77
N THR A 27 7.35 15.18 0.93
CA THR A 27 7.47 15.47 -0.50
C THR A 27 7.25 14.21 -1.36
N VAL A 28 7.02 14.41 -2.66
CA VAL A 28 6.85 13.30 -3.61
C VAL A 28 8.12 12.46 -3.69
N GLU A 29 9.28 13.11 -3.71
CA GLU A 29 10.59 12.46 -3.76
C GLU A 29 10.88 11.64 -2.49
N GLU A 30 10.53 12.16 -1.30
CA GLU A 30 10.66 11.43 -0.04
C GLU A 30 9.69 10.24 0.03
N ALA A 31 8.46 10.41 -0.45
CA ALA A 31 7.49 9.33 -0.50
C ALA A 31 7.91 8.24 -1.49
N GLU A 32 8.44 8.60 -2.66
CA GLU A 32 8.99 7.65 -3.63
C GLU A 32 10.14 6.85 -3.01
N ALA A 33 11.12 7.53 -2.40
CA ALA A 33 12.23 6.87 -1.72
C ALA A 33 11.76 5.95 -0.58
N PHE A 34 10.77 6.38 0.20
CA PHE A 34 10.19 5.57 1.27
C PHE A 34 9.52 4.30 0.72
N LEU A 35 8.74 4.42 -0.35
CA LEU A 35 8.08 3.27 -0.97
C LEU A 35 9.10 2.29 -1.58
N GLU A 36 10.19 2.79 -2.16
CA GLU A 36 11.32 1.98 -2.64
C GLU A 36 12.02 1.25 -1.48
N ASP A 37 12.34 1.96 -0.39
CA ASP A 37 13.00 1.39 0.80
C ASP A 37 12.11 0.36 1.53
N CYS A 38 10.80 0.59 1.59
CA CYS A 38 9.81 -0.33 2.15
C CYS A 38 9.44 -1.48 1.21
N MET A 39 9.99 -1.53 -0.01
CA MET A 39 9.66 -2.54 -1.03
C MET A 39 8.15 -2.66 -1.26
N ALA A 40 7.46 -1.51 -1.32
CA ALA A 40 6.03 -1.48 -1.48
C ALA A 40 5.58 -2.17 -2.78
N VAL A 41 4.43 -2.82 -2.75
CA VAL A 41 3.95 -3.65 -3.88
C VAL A 41 2.66 -3.09 -4.44
N VAL A 42 2.58 -2.95 -5.76
CA VAL A 42 1.34 -2.59 -6.45
C VAL A 42 0.75 -3.84 -7.11
N VAL A 43 -0.51 -4.13 -6.78
CA VAL A 43 -1.26 -5.29 -7.27
C VAL A 43 -2.56 -4.87 -7.95
N ASP A 44 -3.10 -5.72 -8.81
CA ASP A 44 -4.24 -5.39 -9.68
C ASP A 44 -5.60 -5.68 -9.03
N SER A 45 -5.63 -6.39 -7.89
CA SER A 45 -6.90 -6.76 -7.21
C SER A 45 -6.74 -7.06 -5.73
N LEU A 46 -7.84 -6.95 -4.97
CA LEU A 46 -7.91 -7.36 -3.55
C LEU A 46 -7.59 -8.84 -3.34
N LYS A 47 -7.76 -9.68 -4.36
CA LYS A 47 -7.35 -11.08 -4.28
C LYS A 47 -5.83 -11.20 -4.24
N GLU A 48 -5.13 -10.41 -5.05
CA GLU A 48 -3.66 -10.37 -5.01
C GLU A 48 -3.14 -9.74 -3.72
N VAL A 49 -3.86 -8.77 -3.13
CA VAL A 49 -3.55 -8.27 -1.79
C VAL A 49 -3.65 -9.40 -0.75
N ARG A 50 -4.73 -10.19 -0.81
CA ARG A 50 -4.90 -11.35 0.06
C ARG A 50 -3.78 -12.37 -0.13
N ASP A 51 -3.46 -12.70 -1.38
CA ASP A 51 -2.42 -13.67 -1.71
C ASP A 51 -1.06 -13.17 -1.20
N TYR A 52 -0.75 -11.86 -1.33
CA TYR A 52 0.45 -11.24 -0.76
C TYR A 52 0.51 -11.38 0.77
N PHE A 53 -0.60 -11.13 1.47
CA PHE A 53 -0.66 -11.27 2.93
C PHE A 53 -0.49 -12.72 3.39
N ASP A 54 -1.12 -13.68 2.73
CA ASP A 54 -0.96 -15.12 3.02
C ASP A 54 0.51 -15.56 2.80
N GLU A 55 1.13 -15.13 1.69
CA GLU A 55 2.54 -15.40 1.40
C GLU A 55 3.51 -14.80 2.43
N ASN A 56 3.17 -13.63 2.99
CA ASN A 56 3.93 -12.96 4.05
C ASN A 56 3.56 -13.46 5.47
N GLY A 57 2.71 -14.48 5.58
CA GLY A 57 2.38 -15.14 6.85
C GLY A 57 1.37 -14.38 7.72
N MET A 58 0.62 -13.45 7.15
CA MET A 58 -0.54 -12.85 7.82
C MET A 58 -1.73 -13.80 7.78
N ASP A 59 -2.44 -13.92 8.91
CA ASP A 59 -3.64 -14.74 9.02
C ASP A 59 -4.83 -14.03 8.33
N VAL A 60 -5.03 -14.35 7.06
CA VAL A 60 -6.16 -13.86 6.25
C VAL A 60 -7.31 -14.86 6.14
N ASP A 61 -7.25 -15.96 6.92
CA ASP A 61 -8.28 -16.99 6.88
C ASP A 61 -9.56 -16.51 7.55
N GLY A 62 -10.63 -16.45 6.75
CA GLY A 62 -11.93 -15.95 7.18
C GLY A 62 -12.12 -14.43 6.98
N MET A 63 -11.09 -13.70 6.55
CA MET A 63 -11.22 -12.30 6.17
C MET A 63 -11.94 -12.16 4.82
N THR A 64 -12.86 -11.21 4.75
CA THR A 64 -13.50 -10.77 3.52
C THR A 64 -12.60 -9.82 2.74
N LEU A 65 -12.83 -9.66 1.44
CA LEU A 65 -12.07 -8.70 0.62
C LEU A 65 -12.29 -7.26 1.09
N GLU A 66 -13.44 -6.95 1.68
CA GLU A 66 -13.74 -5.63 2.26
C GLU A 66 -12.87 -5.38 3.51
N GLU A 67 -12.76 -6.35 4.41
CA GLU A 67 -11.86 -6.26 5.57
C GLU A 67 -10.39 -6.14 5.16
N ILE A 68 -9.98 -6.80 4.07
CA ILE A 68 -8.62 -6.66 3.52
C ILE A 68 -8.40 -5.27 2.90
N ALA A 69 -9.41 -4.73 2.21
CA ALA A 69 -9.33 -3.38 1.63
C ALA A 69 -9.20 -2.29 2.69
N ASP A 70 -9.79 -2.52 3.88
CA ASP A 70 -9.77 -1.61 5.02
C ASP A 70 -8.49 -1.71 5.88
N ALA A 71 -7.57 -2.61 5.56
CA ALA A 71 -6.30 -2.74 6.26
C ALA A 71 -5.42 -1.47 6.10
N SER A 72 -4.73 -1.09 7.17
CA SER A 72 -3.87 0.11 7.20
C SER A 72 -2.75 0.06 6.17
N GLU A 73 -2.27 -1.14 5.85
CA GLU A 73 -1.22 -1.42 4.88
C GLU A 73 -1.70 -1.31 3.43
N VAL A 74 -3.01 -1.23 3.17
CA VAL A 74 -3.61 -1.33 1.83
C VAL A 74 -4.16 0.01 1.36
N PHE A 75 -3.63 0.54 0.27
CA PHE A 75 -3.97 1.82 -0.34
C PHE A 75 -4.66 1.62 -1.68
N ALA A 76 -5.94 1.97 -1.75
CA ALA A 76 -6.70 1.94 -3.00
C ALA A 76 -6.24 3.05 -3.94
N LEU A 77 -5.85 2.68 -5.16
CA LEU A 77 -5.41 3.63 -6.19
C LEU A 77 -6.57 4.06 -7.09
N PRO A 78 -6.52 5.28 -7.68
CA PRO A 78 -7.60 5.79 -8.53
C PRO A 78 -7.88 4.95 -9.79
N ASP A 79 -6.90 4.18 -10.25
CA ASP A 79 -6.99 3.30 -11.41
C ASP A 79 -7.56 1.91 -11.09
N GLY A 80 -7.93 1.66 -9.83
CA GLY A 80 -8.50 0.40 -9.37
C GLY A 80 -7.48 -0.63 -8.90
N ARG A 81 -6.18 -0.29 -8.91
CA ARG A 81 -5.11 -1.09 -8.30
C ARG A 81 -4.98 -0.81 -6.81
N TYR A 82 -4.10 -1.56 -6.15
CA TYR A 82 -3.84 -1.45 -4.72
C TYR A 82 -2.34 -1.39 -4.46
N LEU A 83 -1.91 -0.42 -3.66
CA LEU A 83 -0.57 -0.33 -3.13
C LEU A 83 -0.55 -0.96 -1.72
N ILE A 84 0.41 -1.83 -1.47
CA ILE A 84 0.64 -2.49 -0.19
C ILE A 84 1.95 -1.94 0.39
N VAL A 85 1.90 -1.39 1.59
CA VAL A 85 3.06 -0.81 2.29
C VAL A 85 3.17 -1.44 3.67
N GLU A 86 4.34 -1.99 3.98
CA GLU A 86 4.64 -2.54 5.31
C GLU A 86 5.00 -1.39 6.27
N GLY A 87 4.43 -1.45 7.48
CA GLY A 87 4.59 -0.45 8.55
C GLY A 87 5.60 -0.81 9.63
#